data_AF-A0AAJ3P976-F1
#
_entry.id   AF-A0AAJ3P976-F1
#
_cell.length_a   1.000
_cell.length_b   1.000
_cell.length_c   1.000
_cell.angle_alpha   90.00
_cell.angle_beta   90.00
_cell.angle_gamma   90.00
#
_symmetry.space_group_name_H-M   'P 1'
#
loop_
_entity.id
_entity.type
_entity.pdbx_description
1 polymer ?
#
loop_
_entity_poly.entity_id
_entity_poly.type
_entity_poly.pdbx_seq_one_letter_code
_entity_poly.pdbx_strand_id
1 'polypeptide(L)'
;MADQQRTAQDLIRDLRRKGISTAEIAEELHRSPRMVRKILNGETSGALYRQALQELADTGRLTHVPPRRRRKDGSIAPVRGKAGAKPVIPEDLSGTYVEGRQGGRLRVDVAYATGGDRYIEMRIPKGRTAKGREQANAELIKQVRNAAKGQSHDKQKQITAHLTFSNGRVMEVNSYNASTMLKRIHENGGDALGWFREESKNRYVNLDTSRDTITGVTLNVVSTAKTTEYQRQAERGRTRRPRSLSPAELISMEEKRRIEERRARRRGNRGGGQ
;
A
#
# COMPACT_ATOMS: atom_id res chain seq x y z
N MET A 1 5.81 29.56 -29.16
CA MET A 1 5.83 28.11 -28.89
C MET A 1 4.69 27.81 -27.93
N ALA A 2 3.58 27.24 -28.41
CA ALA A 2 2.44 26.96 -27.54
C ALA A 2 2.82 25.86 -26.55
N ASP A 3 2.91 26.22 -25.28
CA ASP A 3 3.14 25.32 -24.17
C ASP A 3 1.95 24.35 -24.10
N GLN A 4 2.07 23.19 -24.76
CA GLN A 4 1.05 22.15 -24.73
C GLN A 4 0.99 21.63 -23.30
N GLN A 5 0.11 22.25 -22.51
CA GLN A 5 -0.17 21.85 -21.14
C GLN A 5 -0.48 20.36 -21.12
N ARG A 6 0.33 19.60 -20.38
CA ARG A 6 0.19 18.15 -20.26
C ARG A 6 -1.24 17.79 -19.86
N THR A 7 -1.83 16.83 -20.56
CA THR A 7 -3.19 16.38 -20.24
C THR A 7 -3.20 15.62 -18.91
N ALA A 8 -4.37 15.50 -18.28
CA ALA A 8 -4.50 14.68 -17.07
C ALA A 8 -4.11 13.21 -17.31
N GLN A 9 -4.31 12.72 -18.54
CA GLN A 9 -3.88 11.37 -18.93
C GLN A 9 -2.35 11.26 -18.96
N ASP A 10 -1.67 12.25 -19.53
CA ASP A 10 -0.19 12.28 -19.58
C ASP A 10 0.41 12.38 -18.18
N LEU A 11 -0.16 13.23 -17.31
CA LEU A 11 0.28 13.34 -15.92
C LEU A 11 0.13 12.02 -15.15
N ILE A 12 -0.98 11.30 -15.33
CA ILE A 12 -1.16 9.98 -14.72
C ILE A 12 -0.15 8.97 -15.29
N ARG A 13 0.15 9.02 -16.59
CA ARG A 13 1.17 8.15 -17.21
C ARG A 13 2.57 8.46 -16.66
N ASP A 14 2.90 9.73 -16.49
CA ASP A 14 4.17 10.18 -15.90
C ASP A 14 4.30 9.70 -14.45
N LEU A 15 3.26 9.88 -13.63
CA LEU A 15 3.23 9.37 -12.24
C LEU A 15 3.39 7.84 -12.19
N ARG A 16 2.77 7.12 -13.14
CA ARG A 16 2.95 5.66 -13.25
C ARG A 16 4.35 5.25 -13.70
N ARG A 17 4.99 6.02 -14.59
CA ARG A 17 6.41 5.84 -14.95
C ARG A 17 7.32 6.09 -13.76
N LYS A 18 6.96 7.07 -12.91
CA LYS A 18 7.54 7.29 -11.59
C LYS A 18 7.11 6.22 -10.56
N GLY A 19 6.54 5.08 -10.96
CA GLY A 19 6.28 3.96 -10.04
C GLY A 19 5.13 4.17 -9.04
N ILE A 20 4.29 5.19 -9.23
CA ILE A 20 3.11 5.42 -8.40
C ILE A 20 1.93 4.63 -8.99
N SER A 21 1.25 3.84 -8.16
CA SER A 21 0.13 3.01 -8.62
C SER A 21 -1.14 3.83 -8.82
N THR A 22 -2.06 3.33 -9.65
CA THR A 22 -3.37 3.97 -9.85
C THR A 22 -4.21 4.06 -8.57
N ALA A 23 -3.98 3.15 -7.61
CA ALA A 23 -4.66 3.17 -6.33
C ALA A 23 -4.16 4.32 -5.45
N GLU A 24 -2.85 4.54 -5.44
CA GLU A 24 -2.21 5.62 -4.69
C GLU A 24 -2.54 6.99 -5.27
N ILE A 25 -2.46 7.14 -6.60
CA ILE A 25 -2.91 8.36 -7.27
C ILE A 25 -4.37 8.67 -6.90
N ALA A 26 -5.22 7.64 -6.84
CA ALA A 26 -6.63 7.85 -6.49
C ALA A 26 -6.81 8.24 -5.02
N GLU A 27 -6.03 7.64 -4.12
CA GLU A 27 -6.05 7.93 -2.70
C GLU A 27 -5.59 9.36 -2.41
N GLU A 28 -4.47 9.79 -3.01
CA GLU A 28 -3.98 11.17 -2.92
C GLU A 28 -5.02 12.16 -3.43
N LEU A 29 -5.70 11.86 -4.53
CA LEU A 29 -6.78 12.71 -5.04
C LEU A 29 -8.08 12.61 -4.24
N HIS A 30 -8.17 11.74 -3.23
CA HIS A 30 -9.38 11.38 -2.50
C HIS A 30 -10.53 10.94 -3.42
N ARG A 31 -10.22 10.08 -4.39
CA ARG A 31 -11.13 9.57 -5.44
C ARG A 31 -11.04 8.05 -5.57
N SER A 32 -11.96 7.48 -6.34
CA SER A 32 -11.97 6.04 -6.56
C SER A 32 -10.87 5.63 -7.55
N PRO A 33 -10.21 4.48 -7.36
CA PRO A 33 -9.26 3.95 -8.34
C PRO A 33 -9.88 3.69 -9.71
N ARG A 34 -11.21 3.52 -9.78
CA ARG A 34 -11.93 3.40 -11.04
C ARG A 34 -11.92 4.71 -11.83
N MET A 35 -12.06 5.85 -11.15
CA MET A 35 -12.01 7.17 -11.78
C MET A 35 -10.66 7.41 -12.45
N VAL A 36 -9.56 7.14 -11.75
CA VAL A 36 -8.20 7.27 -12.31
C VAL A 36 -8.00 6.36 -13.52
N ARG A 37 -8.52 5.12 -13.48
CA ARG A 37 -8.51 4.22 -14.64
C ARG A 37 -9.29 4.78 -15.84
N LYS A 38 -10.45 5.41 -15.62
CA LYS A 38 -11.21 6.04 -16.71
C LYS A 38 -10.44 7.14 -17.42
N ILE A 39 -9.75 8.00 -16.67
CA ILE A 39 -8.87 9.02 -17.26
C ILE A 39 -7.73 8.37 -18.03
N LEU A 40 -7.12 7.33 -17.44
CA LEU A 40 -6.02 6.60 -18.08
C LEU A 40 -6.43 5.95 -19.40
N ASN A 41 -7.65 5.41 -19.45
CA ASN A 41 -8.26 4.81 -20.64
C ASN A 41 -8.74 5.82 -21.68
N GLY A 42 -8.72 7.13 -21.38
CA GLY A 42 -9.28 8.17 -22.26
C GLY A 42 -10.81 8.25 -22.25
N GLU A 43 -11.49 7.51 -21.36
CA GLU A 43 -12.95 7.55 -21.22
C GLU A 43 -13.45 8.89 -20.66
N THR A 44 -12.58 9.63 -19.96
CA THR A 44 -12.88 10.95 -19.39
C THR A 44 -11.66 11.85 -19.48
N SER A 45 -11.85 13.13 -19.82
CA SER A 45 -10.73 14.09 -19.95
C SER A 45 -9.95 14.33 -18.65
N GLY A 46 -10.61 14.20 -17.49
CA GLY A 46 -9.98 14.41 -16.19
C GLY A 46 -9.57 15.85 -15.89
N ALA A 47 -10.08 16.83 -16.65
CA ALA A 47 -9.68 18.24 -16.56
C ALA A 47 -9.77 18.82 -15.13
N LEU A 48 -10.80 18.43 -14.36
CA LEU A 48 -11.00 18.82 -12.96
C LEU A 48 -9.86 18.40 -12.01
N TYR A 49 -9.08 17.38 -12.38
CA TYR A 49 -8.00 16.83 -11.57
C TYR A 49 -6.62 17.30 -12.04
N ARG A 50 -6.54 18.09 -13.11
CA ARG A 50 -5.27 18.44 -13.76
C ARG A 50 -4.32 19.16 -12.82
N GLN A 51 -4.80 20.18 -12.10
CA GLN A 51 -3.97 20.95 -11.16
C GLN A 51 -3.39 20.04 -10.05
N ALA A 52 -4.25 19.23 -9.43
CA ALA A 52 -3.85 18.27 -8.40
C ALA A 52 -2.84 17.23 -8.90
N LEU A 53 -3.03 16.72 -10.13
CA LEU A 53 -2.10 15.80 -10.77
C LEU A 53 -0.77 16.45 -11.14
N GLN A 54 -0.80 17.74 -11.51
CA GLN A 54 0.40 18.53 -11.82
C GLN A 54 1.22 18.76 -10.56
N GLU A 55 0.60 19.16 -9.45
CA GLU A 55 1.26 19.31 -8.15
C GLU A 55 1.95 18.01 -7.71
N LEU A 56 1.24 16.89 -7.83
CA LEU A 56 1.78 15.58 -7.51
C LEU A 56 2.93 15.19 -8.46
N ALA A 57 2.86 15.58 -9.74
CA ALA A 57 3.91 15.31 -10.71
C ALA A 57 5.17 16.15 -10.46
N ASP A 58 5.03 17.41 -10.07
CA ASP A 58 6.14 18.35 -9.94
C ASP A 58 6.78 18.31 -8.56
N THR A 59 5.94 18.36 -7.52
CA THR A 59 6.40 18.49 -6.12
C THR A 59 6.31 17.18 -5.34
N GLY A 60 5.60 16.18 -5.88
CA GLY A 60 5.34 14.93 -5.17
C GLY A 60 4.39 15.10 -3.98
N ARG A 61 3.75 16.27 -3.83
CA ARG A 61 2.82 16.60 -2.75
C ARG A 61 1.54 17.20 -3.32
N LEU A 62 0.42 16.96 -2.65
CA LEU A 62 -0.86 17.57 -3.00
C LEU A 62 -1.16 18.71 -2.01
N THR A 63 -1.28 19.93 -2.53
CA THR A 63 -1.70 21.09 -1.73
C THR A 63 -3.16 21.45 -1.94
N HIS A 64 -3.69 21.17 -3.14
CA HIS A 64 -5.07 21.43 -3.51
C HIS A 64 -5.84 20.13 -3.76
N VAL A 65 -6.82 19.83 -2.90
CA VAL A 65 -7.72 18.69 -3.13
C VAL A 65 -8.68 19.06 -4.26
N PRO A 66 -8.74 18.25 -5.34
CA PRO A 66 -9.63 18.56 -6.45
C PRO A 66 -11.09 18.58 -5.98
N PRO A 67 -11.93 19.51 -6.48
CA PRO A 67 -13.31 19.63 -6.03
C PRO A 67 -14.16 18.43 -6.44
N ARG A 68 -15.24 18.15 -5.69
CA ARG A 68 -16.24 17.17 -6.13
C ARG A 68 -17.13 17.75 -7.21
N ARG A 69 -17.64 16.86 -8.09
CA ARG A 69 -18.57 17.25 -9.14
C ARG A 69 -19.86 17.77 -8.49
N ARG A 70 -20.28 18.97 -8.89
CA ARG A 70 -21.52 19.60 -8.45
C ARG A 70 -22.59 19.52 -9.54
N ARG A 71 -23.84 19.57 -9.12
CA ARG A 71 -25.02 19.72 -9.99
C ARG A 71 -25.22 21.22 -10.32
N LYS A 72 -26.16 21.52 -11.22
CA LYS A 72 -26.49 22.91 -11.61
C LYS A 72 -26.96 23.76 -10.43
N ASP A 73 -27.55 23.13 -9.42
CA ASP A 73 -28.00 23.72 -8.16
C ASP A 73 -26.86 23.94 -7.14
N GLY A 74 -25.61 23.65 -7.50
CA GLY A 74 -24.45 23.76 -6.61
C GLY A 74 -24.29 22.61 -5.60
N SER A 75 -25.25 21.68 -5.52
CA SER A 75 -25.18 20.52 -4.62
C SER A 75 -24.18 19.47 -5.11
N ILE A 76 -23.59 18.71 -4.19
CA ILE A 76 -22.64 17.64 -4.52
C ILE A 76 -23.39 16.52 -5.23
N ALA A 77 -22.86 16.07 -6.38
CA ALA A 77 -23.48 14.98 -7.12
C ALA A 77 -23.43 13.67 -6.31
N PRO A 78 -24.59 13.05 -6.02
CA PRO A 78 -24.62 11.82 -5.25
C PRO A 78 -24.05 10.66 -6.06
N VAL A 79 -23.41 9.73 -5.34
CA VAL A 79 -22.94 8.47 -5.92
C VAL A 79 -24.09 7.47 -5.86
N ARG A 80 -24.44 6.92 -7.02
CA ARG A 80 -25.48 5.90 -7.13
C ARG A 80 -25.03 4.65 -6.35
N GLY A 81 -25.84 4.24 -5.38
CA GLY A 81 -25.67 2.96 -4.69
C GLY A 81 -25.98 1.76 -5.60
N LYS A 82 -25.81 0.54 -5.07
CA LYS A 82 -26.33 -0.66 -5.73
C LYS A 82 -27.85 -0.58 -5.88
N ALA A 83 -28.43 -1.35 -6.80
CA ALA A 83 -29.86 -1.37 -7.04
C ALA A 83 -30.63 -1.57 -5.72
N GLY A 84 -31.61 -0.69 -5.43
CA GLY A 84 -32.38 -0.67 -4.19
C GLY A 84 -31.77 0.11 -3.02
N ALA A 85 -30.50 0.51 -3.07
CA ALA A 85 -29.85 1.29 -2.02
C ALA A 85 -30.01 2.81 -2.23
N LYS A 86 -30.15 3.56 -1.12
CA LYS A 86 -30.19 5.03 -1.17
C LYS A 86 -28.87 5.60 -1.73
N PRO A 87 -28.91 6.61 -2.60
CA PRO A 87 -27.71 7.30 -3.07
C PRO A 87 -26.93 7.91 -1.91
N VAL A 88 -25.60 7.79 -1.93
CA VAL A 88 -24.73 8.35 -0.89
C VAL A 88 -24.16 9.67 -1.39
N ILE A 89 -24.32 10.74 -0.62
CA ILE A 89 -23.67 12.03 -0.87
C ILE A 89 -22.28 11.98 -0.22
N PRO A 90 -21.18 12.04 -0.99
CA PRO A 90 -19.84 12.03 -0.42
C PRO A 90 -19.50 13.35 0.26
N GLU A 91 -18.70 13.29 1.32
CA GLU A 91 -18.13 14.47 1.98
C GLU A 91 -17.17 15.22 1.04
N ASP A 92 -17.36 16.53 0.86
CA ASP A 92 -16.48 17.37 0.05
C ASP A 92 -15.26 17.78 0.86
N LEU A 93 -14.10 17.27 0.46
CA LEU A 93 -12.81 17.57 1.08
C LEU A 93 -12.07 18.69 0.32
N SER A 94 -12.76 19.44 -0.53
CA SER A 94 -12.16 20.55 -1.28
C SER A 94 -11.65 21.65 -0.34
N GLY A 95 -10.47 22.19 -0.62
CA GLY A 95 -9.87 23.28 0.14
C GLY A 95 -8.34 23.16 0.17
N THR A 96 -7.71 24.13 0.84
CA THR A 96 -6.26 24.15 1.10
C THR A 96 -6.04 23.68 2.54
N TYR A 97 -5.14 22.71 2.76
CA TYR A 97 -4.79 22.31 4.12
C TYR A 97 -3.97 23.42 4.79
N VAL A 98 -4.44 23.89 5.94
CA VAL A 98 -3.62 24.67 6.89
C VAL A 98 -2.95 23.68 7.83
N GLU A 99 -1.68 23.88 8.16
CA GLU A 99 -0.97 22.99 9.09
C GLU A 99 -1.65 22.98 10.48
N GLY A 100 -2.46 21.96 10.73
CA GLY A 100 -3.12 21.79 12.02
C GLY A 100 -2.13 21.41 13.11
N ARG A 101 -2.32 21.98 14.31
CA ARG A 101 -1.63 21.53 15.53
C ARG A 101 -1.79 20.01 15.69
N GLN A 102 -0.67 19.33 15.87
CA GLN A 102 -0.52 17.87 15.93
C GLN A 102 -1.14 17.27 17.22
N GLY A 103 -2.45 17.43 17.45
CA GLY A 103 -3.16 16.80 18.57
C GLY A 103 -3.07 15.27 18.56
N GLY A 104 -3.96 14.55 19.25
CA GLY A 104 -3.95 13.07 19.32
C GLY A 104 -4.15 12.30 17.99
N ARG A 105 -4.04 12.96 16.84
CA ARG A 105 -4.23 12.43 15.48
C ARG A 105 -2.87 12.07 14.86
N LEU A 106 -2.87 11.04 14.02
CA LEU A 106 -1.75 10.72 13.14
C LEU A 106 -1.62 11.78 12.05
N ARG A 107 -0.39 12.21 11.75
CA ARG A 107 -0.06 12.97 10.53
C ARG A 107 0.86 12.13 9.65
N VAL A 108 0.58 12.12 8.35
CA VAL A 108 1.32 11.36 7.35
C VAL A 108 1.59 12.30 6.20
N ASP A 109 2.86 12.53 5.92
CA ASP A 109 3.33 13.35 4.83
C ASP A 109 4.11 12.42 3.88
N VAL A 110 3.64 12.28 2.64
CA VAL A 110 4.29 11.47 1.61
C VAL A 110 4.82 12.39 0.52
N ALA A 111 6.09 12.23 0.17
CA ALA A 111 6.69 12.88 -0.98
C ALA A 111 7.17 11.83 -1.97
N TYR A 112 6.75 11.97 -3.23
CA TYR A 112 7.13 11.09 -4.32
C TYR A 112 8.31 11.66 -5.11
N ALA A 113 9.36 10.86 -5.27
CA ALA A 113 10.54 11.19 -6.07
C ALA A 113 10.60 10.38 -7.38
N THR A 114 11.53 10.76 -8.26
CA THR A 114 11.73 10.11 -9.55
C THR A 114 12.08 8.62 -9.36
N GLY A 115 11.58 7.75 -10.25
CA GLY A 115 11.90 6.31 -10.20
C GLY A 115 11.07 5.49 -9.20
N GLY A 116 10.06 6.08 -8.57
CA GLY A 116 9.21 5.41 -7.58
C GLY A 116 9.82 5.33 -6.21
N ASP A 117 10.70 6.28 -5.94
CA ASP A 117 11.28 6.51 -4.63
C ASP A 117 10.31 7.36 -3.82
N ARG A 118 10.28 7.15 -2.51
CA ARG A 118 9.30 7.77 -1.63
C ARG A 118 9.95 8.16 -0.32
N TYR A 119 9.58 9.33 0.16
CA TYR A 119 9.90 9.81 1.49
C TYR A 119 8.59 9.92 2.24
N ILE A 120 8.40 9.07 3.24
CA ILE A 120 7.17 9.03 4.03
C ILE A 120 7.54 9.46 5.44
N GLU A 121 7.01 10.59 5.90
CA GLU A 121 7.14 11.05 7.28
C GLU A 121 5.81 10.82 8.00
N MET A 122 5.86 10.11 9.12
CA MET A 122 4.70 9.87 9.98
C MET A 122 4.98 10.45 11.35
N ARG A 123 4.06 11.27 11.84
CA ARG A 123 4.09 11.81 13.20
C ARG A 123 3.02 11.14 14.04
N ILE A 124 3.46 10.38 15.03
CA ILE A 124 2.64 9.48 15.83
C ILE A 124 2.46 10.08 17.23
N PRO A 125 1.25 10.07 17.81
CA PRO A 125 1.04 10.57 19.16
C PRO A 125 1.84 9.78 20.21
N LYS A 126 2.31 10.49 21.25
CA LYS A 126 3.06 9.91 22.39
C LYS A 126 2.23 8.90 23.20
N GLY A 127 0.93 9.18 23.37
CA GLY A 127 0.03 8.38 24.21
C GLY A 127 -0.18 6.96 23.65
N ARG A 128 0.14 5.94 24.46
CA ARG A 128 0.13 4.52 24.05
C ARG A 128 -1.24 4.01 23.58
N THR A 129 -2.32 4.55 24.14
CA THR A 129 -3.71 4.19 23.82
C THR A 129 -4.38 5.14 22.84
N ALA A 130 -3.63 6.11 22.28
CA ALA A 130 -4.22 7.07 21.34
C ALA A 130 -4.66 6.36 20.04
N LYS A 131 -5.88 6.63 19.58
CA LYS A 131 -6.42 6.09 18.31
C LYS A 131 -5.49 6.34 17.12
N GLY A 132 -4.73 7.44 17.12
CA GLY A 132 -3.72 7.73 16.10
C GLY A 132 -2.60 6.68 15.99
N ARG A 133 -2.33 5.89 17.03
CA ARG A 133 -1.31 4.82 16.97
C ARG A 133 -1.79 3.57 16.25
N GLU A 134 -3.04 3.19 16.46
CA GLU A 134 -3.67 2.08 15.70
C GLU A 134 -3.74 2.44 14.21
N GLN A 135 -4.13 3.69 13.91
CA GLN A 135 -4.09 4.23 12.55
C GLN A 135 -2.66 4.21 11.97
N ALA A 136 -1.65 4.51 12.78
CA ALA A 136 -0.26 4.49 12.34
C ALA A 136 0.19 3.07 11.94
N ASN A 137 -0.22 2.04 12.69
CA ASN A 137 0.07 0.65 12.35
C ASN A 137 -0.53 0.25 11.01
N ALA A 138 -1.83 0.52 10.83
CA ALA A 138 -2.52 0.22 9.58
C ALA A 138 -1.88 0.96 8.38
N GLU A 139 -1.51 2.22 8.57
CA GLU A 139 -0.90 3.03 7.53
C GLU A 139 0.54 2.58 7.20
N LEU A 140 1.36 2.23 8.19
CA LEU A 140 2.70 1.67 7.95
C LEU A 140 2.63 0.38 7.11
N ILE A 141 1.74 -0.55 7.48
CA ILE A 141 1.54 -1.80 6.72
C ILE A 141 1.11 -1.48 5.29
N LYS A 142 0.21 -0.50 5.12
CA LYS A 142 -0.27 -0.06 3.81
C LYS A 142 0.85 0.52 2.96
N GLN A 143 1.68 1.40 3.52
CA GLN A 143 2.81 2.01 2.81
C GLN A 143 3.87 0.98 2.41
N VAL A 144 4.24 0.07 3.31
CA VAL A 144 5.18 -1.03 3.02
C VAL A 144 4.60 -1.98 1.96
N ARG A 145 3.31 -2.31 2.05
CA ARG A 145 2.61 -3.12 1.04
C ARG A 145 2.58 -2.44 -0.33
N ASN A 146 2.35 -1.15 -0.37
CA ASN A 146 2.33 -0.40 -1.61
C ASN A 146 3.73 -0.33 -2.25
N ALA A 147 4.77 -0.11 -1.45
CA ALA A 147 6.16 -0.21 -1.90
C ALA A 147 6.50 -1.62 -2.45
N ALA A 148 6.01 -2.68 -1.80
CA ALA A 148 6.18 -4.05 -2.27
C ALA A 148 5.44 -4.31 -3.60
N LYS A 149 4.24 -3.76 -3.80
CA LYS A 149 3.50 -3.86 -5.07
C LYS A 149 4.17 -3.12 -6.23
N GLY A 150 4.91 -2.05 -5.95
CA GLY A 150 5.66 -1.27 -6.94
C GLY A 150 6.96 -1.94 -7.43
N GLN A 151 7.26 -3.16 -6.97
CA GLN A 151 8.44 -3.92 -7.42
C GLN A 151 8.21 -4.45 -8.85
N SER A 152 9.23 -4.31 -9.70
CA SER A 152 9.19 -4.80 -11.09
C SER A 152 10.04 -6.06 -11.27
N HIS A 153 10.06 -6.63 -12.47
CA HIS A 153 10.87 -7.82 -12.75
C HIS A 153 12.37 -7.57 -12.48
N ASP A 154 12.88 -6.37 -12.79
CA ASP A 154 14.32 -6.08 -12.73
C ASP A 154 14.73 -5.18 -11.56
N LYS A 155 13.78 -4.43 -10.99
CA LYS A 155 14.02 -3.52 -9.87
C LYS A 155 13.28 -3.97 -8.61
N GLN A 156 13.99 -3.93 -7.48
CA GLN A 156 13.42 -4.10 -6.15
C GLN A 156 13.30 -2.74 -5.44
N LYS A 157 12.47 -2.69 -4.40
CA LYS A 157 12.32 -1.52 -3.52
C LYS A 157 12.94 -1.85 -2.18
N GLN A 158 13.94 -1.08 -1.78
CA GLN A 158 14.56 -1.11 -0.45
C GLN A 158 13.91 -0.03 0.41
N ILE A 159 13.66 -0.34 1.67
CA ILE A 159 13.09 0.57 2.65
C ILE A 159 14.08 0.73 3.79
N THR A 160 14.59 1.95 3.96
CA THR A 160 15.31 2.36 5.16
C THR A 160 14.35 3.11 6.06
N ALA A 161 14.25 2.72 7.33
CA ALA A 161 13.34 3.36 8.27
C ALA A 161 14.13 4.08 9.36
N HIS A 162 13.76 5.33 9.64
CA HIS A 162 14.26 6.10 10.78
C HIS A 162 13.13 6.29 11.78
N LEU A 163 13.37 5.93 13.03
CA LEU A 163 12.39 6.02 14.11
C LEU A 163 12.77 7.15 15.05
N THR A 164 11.82 8.04 15.32
CA THR A 164 11.94 9.04 16.36
C THR A 164 11.22 8.52 17.61
N PHE A 165 11.92 8.52 18.74
CA PHE A 165 11.38 8.11 20.04
C PHE A 165 10.91 9.32 20.87
N SER A 166 10.15 9.05 21.92
CA SER A 166 9.57 10.07 22.80
C SER A 166 10.60 10.94 23.53
N ASN A 167 11.81 10.41 23.71
CA ASN A 167 12.98 11.10 24.26
C ASN A 167 13.71 11.98 23.22
N GLY A 168 13.23 12.04 21.97
CA GLY A 168 13.81 12.83 20.89
C GLY A 168 14.93 12.13 20.10
N ARG A 169 15.34 10.91 20.49
CA ARG A 169 16.36 10.16 19.74
C ARG A 169 15.80 9.69 18.40
N VAL A 170 16.56 9.92 17.33
CA VAL A 170 16.27 9.42 15.98
C VAL A 170 17.23 8.28 15.69
N MET A 171 16.70 7.15 15.24
CA MET A 171 17.47 5.92 15.11
C MET A 171 17.13 5.21 13.80
N GLU A 172 18.16 4.78 13.09
CA GLU A 172 17.99 4.04 11.85
C GLU A 172 17.78 2.55 12.14
N VAL A 173 16.67 2.04 11.61
CA VAL A 173 16.38 0.63 11.42
C VAL A 173 17.04 0.19 10.12
N ASN A 174 17.55 -1.04 10.10
CA ASN A 174 18.25 -1.59 8.94
C ASN A 174 17.46 -1.42 7.63
N SER A 175 18.17 -1.35 6.51
CA SER A 175 17.54 -1.38 5.20
C SER A 175 17.01 -2.77 4.89
N TYR A 176 15.73 -2.86 4.50
CA TYR A 176 15.08 -4.11 4.12
C TYR A 176 14.43 -4.02 2.75
N ASN A 177 14.44 -5.11 1.99
CA ASN A 177 13.57 -5.23 0.81
C ASN A 177 12.10 -5.11 1.28
N ALA A 178 11.29 -4.31 0.56
CA ALA A 178 9.90 -4.03 0.93
C ALA A 178 9.05 -5.30 1.16
N SER A 179 9.24 -6.33 0.33
CA SER A 179 8.52 -7.61 0.46
C SER A 179 8.97 -8.40 1.70
N THR A 180 10.27 -8.37 2.01
CA THR A 180 10.82 -8.99 3.23
C THR A 180 10.35 -8.26 4.48
N MET A 181 10.36 -6.92 4.47
CA MET A 181 9.83 -6.11 5.56
C MET A 181 8.35 -6.41 5.81
N LEU A 182 7.53 -6.44 4.74
CA LEU A 182 6.10 -6.78 4.86
C LEU A 182 5.90 -8.16 5.47
N LYS A 183 6.70 -9.16 5.03
CA LYS A 183 6.63 -10.51 5.56
C LYS A 183 6.94 -10.55 7.05
N ARG A 184 8.00 -9.87 7.50
CA ARG A 184 8.39 -9.82 8.93
C ARG A 184 7.33 -9.13 9.79
N ILE A 185 6.72 -8.05 9.30
CA ILE A 185 5.61 -7.39 10.00
C ILE A 185 4.42 -8.34 10.15
N HIS A 186 4.09 -9.12 9.11
CA HIS A 186 3.04 -10.13 9.20
C HIS A 186 3.39 -11.29 10.14
N GLU A 187 4.65 -11.74 10.15
CA GLU A 187 5.15 -12.75 11.10
C GLU A 187 5.07 -12.24 12.54
N ASN A 188 5.18 -10.92 12.76
CA ASN A 188 4.96 -10.26 14.05
C ASN A 188 3.47 -9.92 14.33
N GLY A 189 2.53 -10.75 13.88
CA GLY A 189 1.10 -10.57 14.15
C GLY A 189 0.46 -9.33 13.48
N GLY A 190 1.17 -8.67 12.55
CA GLY A 190 0.69 -7.44 11.92
C GLY A 190 0.89 -6.18 12.74
N ASP A 191 1.68 -6.21 13.82
CA ASP A 191 2.07 -5.02 14.58
C ASP A 191 3.37 -4.42 14.02
N ALA A 192 3.24 -3.42 13.14
CA ALA A 192 4.39 -2.78 12.50
C ALA A 192 5.24 -1.97 13.50
N LEU A 193 4.62 -1.21 14.39
CA LEU A 193 5.31 -0.44 15.42
C LEU A 193 5.95 -1.34 16.47
N GLY A 194 5.30 -2.45 16.83
CA GLY A 194 5.88 -3.48 17.68
C GLY A 194 7.10 -4.12 17.04
N TRP A 195 7.01 -4.47 15.76
CA TRP A 195 8.14 -5.04 15.01
C TRP A 195 9.33 -4.08 14.95
N PHE A 196 9.09 -2.80 14.62
CA PHE A 196 10.12 -1.76 14.62
C PHE A 196 10.78 -1.58 15.99
N ARG A 197 10.01 -1.74 17.07
CA ARG A 197 10.49 -1.66 18.44
C ARG A 197 11.42 -2.81 18.79
N GLU A 198 11.06 -4.04 18.43
CA GLU A 198 11.90 -5.23 18.64
C GLU A 198 13.20 -5.15 17.85
N GLU A 199 13.12 -4.73 16.59
CA GLU A 199 14.28 -4.55 15.72
C GLU A 199 15.25 -3.48 16.30
N SER A 200 14.70 -2.42 16.90
CA SER A 200 15.49 -1.38 17.56
C SER A 200 16.11 -1.88 18.88
N LYS A 201 15.38 -2.67 19.67
CA LYS A 201 15.89 -3.24 20.93
C LYS A 201 17.10 -4.14 20.69
N ASN A 202 17.06 -4.96 19.64
CA ASN A 202 18.16 -5.86 19.29
C ASN A 202 19.43 -5.11 18.86
N ARG A 203 19.28 -3.88 18.35
CA ARG A 203 20.39 -3.07 17.84
C ARG A 203 20.94 -2.07 18.85
N TYR A 204 20.10 -1.56 19.76
CA TYR A 204 20.44 -0.45 20.64
C TYR A 204 20.11 -0.79 22.10
N VAL A 205 21.07 -1.41 22.77
CA VAL A 205 21.00 -1.86 24.17
C VAL A 205 20.84 -0.73 25.20
N ASN A 206 21.14 0.52 24.82
CA ASN A 206 21.03 1.71 25.67
C ASN A 206 19.70 2.47 25.54
N LEU A 207 18.71 1.90 24.85
CA LEU A 207 17.37 2.47 24.73
C LEU A 207 16.34 1.54 25.37
N ASP A 208 15.68 2.02 26.43
CA ASP A 208 14.51 1.33 26.97
C ASP A 208 13.29 1.62 26.10
N THR A 209 13.15 0.82 25.05
CA THR A 209 11.99 0.86 24.14
C THR A 209 10.66 0.56 24.83
N SER A 210 10.68 0.03 26.07
CA SER A 210 9.49 -0.19 26.89
C SER A 210 9.02 1.05 27.60
N ARG A 211 9.90 2.03 27.80
CA ARG A 211 9.59 3.35 28.35
C ARG A 211 9.40 4.37 27.24
N ASP A 212 10.34 4.42 26.30
CA ASP A 212 10.34 5.37 25.19
C ASP A 212 9.53 4.87 24.00
N THR A 213 8.43 5.56 23.69
CA THR A 213 7.52 5.19 22.60
C THR A 213 7.97 5.80 21.28
N ILE A 214 7.72 5.10 20.17
CA ILE A 214 7.93 5.66 18.82
C ILE A 214 6.91 6.78 18.59
N THR A 215 7.40 7.99 18.31
CA THR A 215 6.64 9.22 18.04
C THR A 215 6.79 9.70 16.61
N GLY A 216 7.77 9.19 15.87
CA GLY A 216 7.94 9.48 14.46
C GLY A 216 8.48 8.28 13.70
N VAL A 217 8.04 8.11 12.46
CA VAL A 217 8.59 7.12 11.54
C VAL A 217 8.83 7.79 10.21
N THR A 218 10.07 7.75 9.73
CA THR A 218 10.44 8.17 8.39
C THR A 218 10.80 6.94 7.57
N LEU A 219 10.14 6.69 6.45
CA LEU A 219 10.48 5.61 5.52
C LEU A 219 11.03 6.20 4.23
N ASN A 220 12.26 5.82 3.91
CA ASN A 220 12.91 6.10 2.65
C ASN A 220 12.81 4.85 1.77
N VAL A 221 11.95 4.90 0.77
CA VAL A 221 11.77 3.83 -0.20
C VAL A 221 12.61 4.16 -1.43
N VAL A 222 13.57 3.32 -1.77
CA VAL A 222 14.49 3.52 -2.89
C VAL A 222 14.44 2.35 -3.87
N SER A 223 14.38 2.64 -5.16
CA SER A 223 14.48 1.67 -6.23
C SER A 223 15.92 1.25 -6.44
N THR A 224 16.20 -0.04 -6.28
CA THR A 224 17.51 -0.61 -6.56
C THR A 224 17.39 -1.76 -7.56
N ALA A 225 18.44 -2.02 -8.33
CA ALA A 225 18.49 -3.21 -9.18
C ALA A 225 18.43 -4.47 -8.29
N LYS A 226 17.81 -5.55 -8.79
CA LYS A 226 17.86 -6.83 -8.08
C LYS A 226 19.30 -7.34 -8.11
N THR A 227 19.87 -7.58 -6.93
CA THR A 227 21.19 -8.22 -6.81
C THR A 227 21.07 -9.72 -7.06
N THR A 228 22.15 -10.36 -7.50
CA THR A 228 22.26 -11.83 -7.64
C THR A 228 22.03 -12.57 -6.32
N GLU A 229 22.28 -11.92 -5.17
CA GLU A 229 21.95 -12.45 -3.85
C GLU A 229 20.43 -12.49 -3.59
N TYR A 230 19.68 -11.48 -4.03
CA TYR A 230 18.22 -11.49 -3.94
C TYR A 230 17.60 -12.60 -4.79
N GLN A 231 18.14 -12.85 -5.99
CA GLN A 231 17.73 -13.98 -6.83
C GLN A 231 17.99 -15.31 -6.12
N ARG A 232 19.20 -15.52 -5.57
CA ARG A 232 19.55 -16.71 -4.79
C ARG A 232 18.68 -16.90 -3.54
N GLN A 233 18.32 -15.82 -2.84
CA GLN A 233 17.47 -15.88 -1.64
C GLN A 233 16.00 -16.15 -2.01
N ALA A 234 15.50 -15.59 -3.11
CA ALA A 234 14.18 -15.89 -3.66
C ALA A 234 14.08 -17.35 -4.16
N GLU A 235 15.14 -17.88 -4.78
CA GLU A 235 15.22 -19.29 -5.20
C GLU A 235 15.25 -20.24 -4.01
N ARG A 236 16.04 -19.92 -2.96
CA ARG A 236 16.05 -20.69 -1.70
C ARG A 236 14.70 -20.67 -0.97
N GLY A 237 13.91 -19.59 -1.11
CA GLY A 237 12.55 -19.46 -0.57
C GLY A 237 11.42 -19.93 -1.51
N ARG A 238 11.74 -20.34 -2.75
CA ARG A 238 10.80 -20.83 -3.77
C ARG A 238 10.75 -22.36 -3.87
N THR A 239 11.24 -23.08 -2.86
CA THR A 239 10.70 -24.43 -2.64
C THR A 239 9.24 -24.25 -2.25
N ARG A 240 8.33 -24.59 -3.18
CA ARG A 240 6.88 -24.63 -2.91
C ARG A 240 6.67 -25.50 -1.67
N ARG A 241 6.56 -24.90 -0.49
CA ARG A 241 6.08 -25.63 0.70
C ARG A 241 4.68 -26.12 0.33
N PRO A 242 4.42 -27.44 0.33
CA PRO A 242 3.06 -27.91 0.11
C PRO A 242 2.17 -27.26 1.16
N ARG A 243 1.06 -26.67 0.73
CA ARG A 243 0.06 -26.13 1.65
C ARG A 243 -0.35 -27.25 2.60
N SER A 244 -0.24 -27.05 3.91
CA SER A 244 -0.82 -27.95 4.89
C SER A 244 -2.34 -27.92 4.71
N LEU A 245 -2.90 -29.01 4.21
CA LEU A 245 -4.35 -29.17 4.03
C LEU A 245 -5.01 -29.23 5.41
N SER A 246 -6.17 -28.59 5.56
CA SER A 246 -6.95 -28.74 6.79
C SER A 246 -7.46 -30.19 6.93
N PRO A 247 -7.79 -30.66 8.15
CA PRO A 247 -8.33 -32.01 8.34
C PRO A 247 -9.56 -32.31 7.45
N ALA A 248 -10.43 -31.31 7.24
CA ALA A 248 -11.59 -31.45 6.36
C ALA A 248 -11.21 -31.58 4.87
N GLU A 249 -10.15 -30.89 4.44
CA GLU A 249 -9.63 -30.98 3.08
C GLU A 249 -8.91 -32.30 2.81
N LEU A 250 -8.23 -32.87 3.81
CA LEU A 250 -7.63 -34.21 3.73
C LEU A 250 -8.70 -35.29 3.53
N ILE A 251 -9.78 -35.24 4.32
CA ILE A 251 -10.92 -36.16 4.22
C ILE A 251 -11.57 -36.03 2.83
N SER A 252 -11.82 -34.80 2.37
CA SER A 252 -12.41 -34.53 1.05
C SER A 252 -11.52 -35.04 -0.10
N MET A 253 -10.20 -35.03 0.08
CA MET A 253 -9.24 -35.48 -0.92
C MET A 253 -9.15 -37.01 -0.95
N GLU A 254 -9.17 -37.68 0.20
CA GLU A 254 -9.27 -39.14 0.27
C GLU A 254 -10.60 -39.65 -0.29
N GLU A 255 -11.69 -38.96 -0.02
CA GLU A 255 -13.01 -39.31 -0.55
C GLU A 255 -13.04 -39.16 -2.08
N LYS A 256 -12.49 -38.08 -2.63
CA LYS A 256 -12.28 -37.92 -4.07
C LYS A 256 -11.43 -39.04 -4.66
N ARG A 257 -10.33 -39.42 -3.99
CA ARG A 257 -9.46 -40.52 -4.45
C ARG A 257 -10.18 -41.86 -4.47
N ARG A 258 -10.98 -42.16 -3.43
CA ARG A 258 -11.83 -43.37 -3.38
C ARG A 258 -12.90 -43.38 -4.47
N ILE A 259 -13.52 -42.23 -4.76
CA ILE A 259 -14.50 -42.09 -5.83
C ILE A 259 -13.84 -42.31 -7.20
N GLU A 260 -12.64 -41.76 -7.39
CA GLU A 260 -11.88 -41.89 -8.63
C GLU A 260 -11.38 -43.32 -8.86
N GLU A 261 -10.88 -44.00 -7.83
CA GLU A 261 -10.54 -45.43 -7.86
C GLU A 261 -11.76 -46.30 -8.17
N ARG A 262 -12.93 -46.01 -7.58
CA ARG A 262 -14.20 -46.69 -7.93
C ARG A 262 -14.61 -46.46 -9.38
N ARG A 263 -14.43 -45.23 -9.90
CA ARG A 263 -14.72 -44.90 -11.31
C ARG A 263 -13.74 -45.60 -12.25
N ALA A 264 -12.47 -45.69 -11.90
CA ALA A 264 -11.46 -46.41 -12.67
C ALA A 264 -11.78 -47.91 -12.75
N ARG A 265 -12.15 -48.55 -11.62
CA ARG A 265 -12.56 -49.96 -11.61
C ARG A 265 -13.82 -50.23 -12.44
N ARG A 266 -14.80 -49.31 -12.41
CA ARG A 266 -16.01 -49.41 -13.26
C ARG A 266 -15.73 -49.21 -14.76
N ARG A 267 -14.70 -48.44 -15.12
CA ARG A 267 -14.26 -48.29 -16.52
C ARG A 267 -13.47 -49.48 -17.04
N GLY A 268 -12.69 -50.14 -16.18
CA GLY A 268 -11.96 -51.37 -16.53
C GLY A 268 -12.85 -52.58 -16.80
N ASN A 269 -14.03 -52.67 -16.20
CA ASN A 269 -14.92 -53.83 -16.32
C ASN A 269 -15.91 -53.77 -17.50
N ARG A 270 -15.78 -52.81 -18.43
CA ARG A 270 -16.62 -52.67 -19.64
C ARG A 270 -15.89 -53.02 -20.95
N GLY A 271 -14.65 -53.50 -20.88
CA GLY A 271 -13.83 -53.85 -22.05
C GLY A 271 -13.51 -55.34 -22.20
N GLY A 272 -14.10 -56.21 -21.36
CA GLY A 272 -13.88 -57.67 -21.41
C GLY A 272 -15.18 -58.41 -21.65
N GLY A 273 -15.56 -58.53 -22.91
CA GLY A 273 -16.71 -59.29 -23.38
C GLY A 273 -16.59 -59.43 -24.90
N GLN A 274 -15.71 -60.36 -25.31
CA GLN A 274 -15.81 -61.00 -26.62
C GLN A 274 -17.10 -61.83 -26.66
#